data_AF-A0A1G8S661-F1
#
_entry.id   AF-A0A1G8S661-F1
#
_cell.length_a   1.000
_cell.length_b   1.000
_cell.length_c   1.000
_cell.angle_alpha   90.00
_cell.angle_beta   90.00
_cell.angle_gamma   90.00
#
_symmetry.space_group_name_H-M   'P 1'
#
loop_
_entity.id
_entity.type
_entity.pdbx_description
1 polymer ?
#
loop_
_entity_poly.entity_id
_entity_poly.type
_entity_poly.pdbx_seq_one_letter_code
_entity_poly.pdbx_strand_id
1 'polypeptide(L)'
;MNKREFYQNFNMAIELDISGELIYNGMHEIYKINHFSNDGPTFSALYNLSMGIERLQKIVYVLWGMEEYTDETEFEKSLITHSHTGLRDKIQLLFKNQNIEINFCERENDFFEIIQKFYNKARYERFNVGGSLNEEINLLRQFAEKYELIDKENDNNQDDYLVATLKMKETIGRIVGVISKKYYELIYEGSSKKFLFSYELRSDSKAQKIFLGEYSHNSLMRAQLDEAIALKELLIYFRKTKDKTPFLKFVDNIDPLDFDPAMLEDYLETIIRGEVPQSLIDEVDYLYGEKGNIRERIDLVDLFAKENVLYGYPLVEEGINVICRIIHDKSLKGEEIEILNDCVEYIDEETIVEVFNEAVNNIELFRDNKINLDEMCKRLCLIKNCMDEYLNYD
;
A
#
# COMPACT_ATOMS: atom_id res chain seq x y z
N MET A 1 -11.78 31.95 -7.04
CA MET A 1 -11.40 30.93 -8.03
C MET A 1 -12.48 30.87 -9.11
N ASN A 2 -12.12 31.07 -10.37
CA ASN A 2 -13.03 30.99 -11.52
C ASN A 2 -13.22 29.53 -11.99
N LYS A 3 -14.10 29.31 -12.99
CA LYS A 3 -14.42 27.96 -13.51
C LYS A 3 -13.18 27.23 -14.05
N ARG A 4 -12.32 27.90 -14.81
CA ARG A 4 -11.10 27.31 -15.37
C ARG A 4 -10.10 26.98 -14.28
N GLU A 5 -9.91 27.87 -13.31
CA GLU A 5 -9.05 27.61 -12.15
C GLU A 5 -9.58 26.43 -11.31
N PHE A 6 -10.90 26.32 -11.08
CA PHE A 6 -11.49 25.16 -10.40
C PHE A 6 -11.16 23.86 -11.14
N TYR A 7 -11.39 23.84 -12.45
CA TYR A 7 -11.13 22.68 -13.31
C TYR A 7 -9.65 22.31 -13.30
N GLN A 8 -8.76 23.28 -13.50
CA GLN A 8 -7.31 23.08 -13.50
C GLN A 8 -6.77 22.69 -12.12
N ASN A 9 -7.41 23.09 -11.02
CA ASN A 9 -6.97 22.77 -9.67
C ASN A 9 -7.52 21.43 -9.20
N PHE A 10 -8.84 21.35 -8.99
CA PHE A 10 -9.46 20.22 -8.31
C PHE A 10 -9.70 19.02 -9.22
N ASN A 11 -10.21 19.24 -10.44
CA ASN A 11 -10.44 18.11 -11.35
C ASN A 11 -9.10 17.48 -11.76
N MET A 12 -8.08 18.29 -12.02
CA MET A 12 -6.76 17.77 -12.37
C MET A 12 -6.05 17.09 -11.20
N ALA A 13 -6.23 17.54 -9.95
CA ALA A 13 -5.72 16.83 -8.78
C ALA A 13 -6.34 15.43 -8.64
N ILE A 14 -7.66 15.31 -8.83
CA ILE A 14 -8.34 14.00 -8.81
C ILE A 14 -7.83 13.11 -9.95
N GLU A 15 -7.70 13.68 -11.15
CA GLU A 15 -7.20 12.97 -12.33
C GLU A 15 -5.74 12.49 -12.16
N LEU A 16 -4.92 13.27 -11.44
CA LEU A 16 -3.55 12.89 -11.10
C LEU A 16 -3.51 11.71 -10.13
N ASP A 17 -4.34 11.72 -9.09
CA ASP A 17 -4.46 10.61 -8.14
C ASP A 17 -4.92 9.32 -8.84
N ILE A 18 -5.95 9.40 -9.69
CA ILE A 18 -6.42 8.29 -10.53
C ILE A 18 -5.32 7.78 -11.46
N SER A 19 -4.59 8.70 -12.10
CA SER A 19 -3.48 8.35 -12.99
C SER A 19 -2.39 7.56 -12.26
N GLY A 20 -1.98 8.03 -11.08
CA GLY A 20 -1.00 7.35 -10.25
C GLY A 20 -1.46 5.96 -9.80
N GLU A 21 -2.74 5.79 -9.44
CA GLU A 21 -3.31 4.49 -9.11
C GLU A 21 -3.30 3.52 -10.30
N LEU A 22 -3.68 3.99 -11.50
CA LEU A 22 -3.62 3.18 -12.71
C LEU A 22 -2.19 2.74 -13.02
N ILE A 23 -1.22 3.66 -12.99
CA ILE A 23 0.18 3.32 -13.29
C ILE A 23 0.72 2.32 -12.27
N TYR A 24 0.42 2.50 -10.99
CA TYR A 24 0.78 1.54 -9.94
C TYR A 24 0.20 0.17 -10.21
N ASN A 25 -1.11 0.07 -10.46
CA ASN A 25 -1.77 -1.22 -10.69
C ASN A 25 -1.21 -1.91 -11.94
N GLY A 26 -0.94 -1.15 -13.01
CA GLY A 26 -0.32 -1.69 -14.22
C GLY A 26 1.09 -2.27 -13.97
N MET A 27 1.92 -1.57 -13.19
CA MET A 27 3.24 -2.06 -12.80
C MET A 27 3.17 -3.25 -11.83
N HIS A 28 2.18 -3.27 -10.95
CA HIS A 28 1.95 -4.36 -10.01
C HIS A 28 1.54 -5.65 -10.72
N GLU A 29 0.69 -5.58 -11.75
CA GLU A 29 0.39 -6.74 -12.61
C GLU A 29 1.66 -7.30 -13.28
N ILE A 30 2.51 -6.43 -13.83
CA ILE A 30 3.78 -6.85 -14.43
C ILE A 30 4.70 -7.49 -13.38
N TYR A 31 4.70 -6.99 -12.14
CA TYR A 31 5.49 -7.57 -11.06
C TYR A 31 5.05 -9.00 -10.74
N LYS A 32 3.74 -9.27 -10.71
CA LYS A 32 3.18 -10.58 -10.36
C LYS A 32 3.41 -11.69 -11.38
N ILE A 33 3.32 -11.38 -12.67
CA ILE A 33 3.33 -12.40 -13.74
C ILE A 33 4.71 -12.98 -14.02
N ASN A 34 4.81 -14.27 -14.31
CA ASN A 34 6.08 -14.90 -14.75
C ASN A 34 6.26 -14.84 -16.27
N HIS A 35 5.17 -14.60 -16.99
CA HIS A 35 5.13 -14.49 -18.45
C HIS A 35 3.99 -13.57 -18.87
N PHE A 36 4.14 -12.94 -20.02
CA PHE A 36 3.05 -12.29 -20.72
C PHE A 36 2.35 -13.32 -21.60
N SER A 37 1.02 -13.34 -21.53
CA SER A 37 0.13 -14.26 -22.24
C SER A 37 -1.16 -13.54 -22.62
N ASN A 38 -1.97 -14.13 -23.48
CA ASN A 38 -3.29 -13.59 -23.77
C ASN A 38 -4.28 -13.88 -22.62
N ASP A 39 -4.11 -13.17 -21.50
CA ASP A 39 -4.89 -13.34 -20.28
C ASP A 39 -5.24 -12.02 -19.58
N GLY A 40 -6.02 -12.13 -18.50
CA GLY A 40 -6.48 -11.01 -17.69
C GLY A 40 -5.33 -10.16 -17.12
N PRO A 41 -4.29 -10.75 -16.50
CA PRO A 41 -3.15 -10.00 -15.96
C PRO A 41 -2.40 -9.17 -17.02
N THR A 42 -2.05 -9.77 -18.16
CA THR A 42 -1.34 -9.06 -19.24
C THR A 42 -2.19 -7.92 -19.80
N PHE A 43 -3.48 -8.17 -20.03
CA PHE A 43 -4.42 -7.15 -20.45
C PHE A 43 -4.51 -6.01 -19.44
N SER A 44 -4.66 -6.34 -18.15
CA SER A 44 -4.81 -5.37 -17.07
C SER A 44 -3.56 -4.52 -16.90
N ALA A 45 -2.38 -5.12 -17.01
CA ALA A 45 -1.10 -4.41 -17.02
C ALA A 45 -1.06 -3.33 -18.11
N LEU A 46 -1.25 -3.73 -19.37
CA LEU A 46 -1.17 -2.81 -20.51
C LEU A 46 -2.29 -1.77 -20.49
N TYR A 47 -3.51 -2.16 -20.13
CA TYR A 47 -4.66 -1.26 -20.07
C TYR A 47 -4.47 -0.17 -19.03
N ASN A 48 -4.05 -0.54 -17.82
CA ASN A 48 -3.81 0.40 -16.75
C ASN A 48 -2.65 1.36 -17.08
N LEU A 49 -1.55 0.86 -17.67
CA LEU A 49 -0.44 1.71 -18.11
C LEU A 49 -0.85 2.66 -19.24
N SER A 50 -1.58 2.19 -20.25
CA SER A 50 -2.18 3.05 -21.29
C SER A 50 -3.02 4.14 -20.64
N MET A 51 -4.05 3.78 -19.88
CA MET A 51 -4.98 4.77 -19.31
C MET A 51 -4.31 5.76 -18.36
N GLY A 52 -3.40 5.28 -17.51
CA GLY A 52 -2.67 6.11 -16.56
C GLY A 52 -1.79 7.15 -17.24
N ILE A 53 -1.00 6.74 -18.23
CA ILE A 53 -0.12 7.64 -19.00
C ILE A 53 -0.94 8.63 -19.84
N GLU A 54 -2.08 8.22 -20.40
CA GLU A 54 -2.96 9.13 -21.18
C GLU A 54 -3.46 10.27 -20.30
N ARG A 55 -3.85 9.94 -19.06
CA ARG A 55 -4.32 10.94 -18.09
C ARG A 55 -3.21 11.92 -17.72
N LEU A 56 -1.97 11.49 -17.49
CA LEU A 56 -0.84 12.41 -17.28
C LEU A 56 -0.67 13.39 -18.43
N GLN A 57 -0.69 12.88 -19.66
CA GLN A 57 -0.58 13.69 -20.87
C GLN A 57 -1.70 14.74 -20.94
N LYS A 58 -2.94 14.33 -20.63
CA LYS A 58 -4.09 15.24 -20.60
C LYS A 58 -3.96 16.31 -19.52
N ILE A 59 -3.55 15.95 -18.31
CA ILE A 59 -3.37 16.93 -17.21
C ILE A 59 -2.32 17.96 -17.61
N VAL A 60 -1.19 17.53 -18.16
CA VAL A 60 -0.16 18.44 -18.69
C VAL A 60 -0.77 19.34 -19.76
N TYR A 61 -1.49 18.80 -20.73
CA TYR A 61 -2.09 19.63 -21.79
C TYR A 61 -3.15 20.62 -21.25
N VAL A 62 -3.91 20.25 -20.22
CA VAL A 62 -4.85 21.14 -19.52
C VAL A 62 -4.13 22.28 -18.81
N LEU A 63 -3.06 21.98 -18.07
CA LEU A 63 -2.33 23.01 -17.32
C LEU A 63 -1.56 23.96 -18.25
N TRP A 64 -1.14 23.50 -19.42
CA TRP A 64 -0.26 24.28 -20.26
C TRP A 64 -0.92 24.87 -21.52
N GLY A 65 -1.99 24.27 -22.04
CA GLY A 65 -2.61 24.64 -23.31
C GLY A 65 -4.01 25.23 -23.25
N MET A 66 -4.72 25.11 -22.13
CA MET A 66 -6.10 25.61 -22.03
C MET A 66 -6.24 27.13 -22.28
N GLU A 67 -5.18 27.91 -22.03
CA GLU A 67 -5.18 29.36 -22.28
C GLU A 67 -5.17 29.74 -23.77
N GLU A 68 -4.76 28.82 -24.64
CA GLU A 68 -4.79 29.01 -26.10
C GLU A 68 -6.22 28.94 -26.67
N TYR A 69 -7.20 28.53 -25.85
CA TYR A 69 -8.59 28.34 -26.25
C TYR A 69 -9.52 29.36 -25.61
N THR A 70 -10.36 29.98 -26.44
CA THR A 70 -11.47 30.83 -26.01
C THR A 70 -12.72 30.01 -25.69
N ASP A 71 -13.01 28.95 -26.46
CA ASP A 71 -14.11 28.01 -26.23
C ASP A 71 -13.64 26.77 -25.44
N GLU A 72 -14.23 26.57 -24.26
CA GLU A 72 -13.95 25.42 -23.39
C GLU A 72 -14.38 24.10 -24.04
N THR A 73 -15.43 24.10 -24.85
CA THR A 73 -15.95 22.92 -25.54
C THR A 73 -15.00 22.46 -26.65
N GLU A 74 -14.37 23.41 -27.33
CA GLU A 74 -13.35 23.12 -28.35
C GLU A 74 -12.10 22.52 -27.69
N PHE A 75 -11.67 23.08 -26.57
CA PHE A 75 -10.57 22.54 -25.77
C PHE A 75 -10.88 21.11 -25.29
N GLU A 76 -12.05 20.86 -24.71
CA GLU A 76 -12.47 19.53 -24.25
C GLU A 76 -12.46 18.49 -25.37
N LYS A 77 -12.98 18.85 -26.55
CA LYS A 77 -12.92 17.97 -27.75
C LYS A 77 -11.49 17.67 -28.18
N SER A 78 -10.57 18.62 -28.01
CA SER A 78 -9.16 18.44 -28.35
C SER A 78 -8.45 17.40 -27.48
N LEU A 79 -8.97 17.12 -26.27
CA LEU A 79 -8.48 16.08 -25.36
C LEU A 79 -8.97 14.68 -25.74
N ILE A 80 -10.03 14.57 -26.55
CA ILE A 80 -10.61 13.28 -26.99
C ILE A 80 -9.79 12.74 -28.17
N THR A 81 -8.51 12.48 -27.92
CA THR A 81 -7.62 11.81 -28.86
C THR A 81 -7.15 10.52 -28.19
N HIS A 82 -7.65 9.37 -28.62
CA HIS A 82 -7.20 8.04 -28.16
C HIS A 82 -5.77 7.73 -28.67
N SER A 83 -4.84 8.67 -28.60
CA SER A 83 -3.48 8.52 -29.13
C SER A 83 -2.48 9.17 -28.19
N HIS A 84 -1.68 8.33 -27.55
CA HIS A 84 -0.54 8.73 -26.74
C HIS A 84 0.48 9.55 -27.52
N THR A 85 0.81 9.13 -28.75
CA THR A 85 1.75 9.85 -29.61
C THR A 85 1.17 11.19 -30.02
N GLY A 86 -0.12 11.26 -30.37
CA GLY A 86 -0.78 12.51 -30.73
C GLY A 86 -0.82 13.53 -29.58
N LEU A 87 -1.12 13.10 -28.35
CA LEU A 87 -1.06 13.99 -27.17
C LEU A 87 0.37 14.41 -26.85
N ARG A 88 1.34 13.49 -26.89
CA ARG A 88 2.76 13.81 -26.70
C ARG A 88 3.23 14.88 -27.69
N ASP A 89 2.91 14.71 -28.98
CA ASP A 89 3.34 15.62 -30.03
C ASP A 89 2.68 17.01 -29.89
N LYS A 90 1.41 17.06 -29.46
CA LYS A 90 0.74 18.33 -29.09
C LYS A 90 1.43 19.04 -27.94
N ILE A 91 1.77 18.30 -26.88
CA ILE A 91 2.50 18.83 -25.71
C ILE A 91 3.88 19.36 -26.14
N GLN A 92 4.61 18.61 -26.96
CA GLN A 92 5.92 19.03 -27.48
C GLN A 92 5.82 20.31 -28.33
N LEU A 93 4.81 20.41 -29.20
CA LEU A 93 4.58 21.61 -30.00
C LEU A 93 4.30 22.83 -29.10
N LEU A 94 3.47 22.65 -28.07
CA LEU A 94 3.14 23.68 -27.11
C LEU A 94 4.39 24.16 -26.36
N PHE A 95 5.22 23.23 -25.89
CA PHE A 95 6.44 23.56 -25.17
C PHE A 95 7.51 24.20 -26.04
N LYS A 96 7.59 23.83 -27.33
CA LYS A 96 8.47 24.51 -28.28
C LYS A 96 8.13 26.00 -28.38
N ASN A 97 6.84 26.37 -28.35
CA ASN A 97 6.42 27.77 -28.34
C ASN A 97 6.77 28.50 -27.03
N GLN A 98 6.97 27.76 -25.95
CA GLN A 98 7.27 28.29 -24.61
C GLN A 98 8.73 28.11 -24.18
N ASN A 99 9.62 27.65 -25.08
CA ASN A 99 11.02 27.31 -24.80
C ASN A 99 11.20 26.30 -23.64
N ILE A 100 10.30 25.33 -23.53
CA ILE A 100 10.40 24.20 -22.60
C ILE A 100 10.81 22.97 -23.40
N GLU A 101 11.73 22.19 -22.87
CA GLU A 101 12.25 20.99 -23.55
C GLU A 101 11.76 19.73 -22.83
N ILE A 102 11.01 18.88 -23.54
CA ILE A 102 10.69 17.52 -23.10
C ILE A 102 11.10 16.52 -24.19
N ASN A 103 12.06 15.69 -23.84
CA ASN A 103 12.59 14.67 -24.73
C ASN A 103 12.35 13.29 -24.15
N PHE A 104 11.89 12.37 -24.99
CA PHE A 104 11.81 10.95 -24.69
C PHE A 104 12.83 10.19 -25.54
N CYS A 105 13.55 9.25 -24.94
CA CYS A 105 14.49 8.44 -25.70
C CYS A 105 13.77 7.45 -26.64
N GLU A 106 14.50 6.82 -27.57
CA GLU A 106 13.91 5.86 -28.51
C GLU A 106 13.10 4.77 -27.82
N ARG A 107 13.62 4.23 -26.72
CA ARG A 107 12.94 3.17 -25.96
C ARG A 107 11.64 3.63 -25.29
N GLU A 108 11.62 4.87 -24.79
CA GLU A 108 10.41 5.49 -24.24
C GLU A 108 9.37 5.73 -25.36
N ASN A 109 9.82 6.17 -26.54
CA ASN A 109 8.96 6.37 -27.71
C ASN A 109 8.36 5.07 -28.24
N ASP A 110 9.16 4.00 -28.35
CA ASP A 110 8.65 2.69 -28.73
C ASP A 110 7.61 2.17 -27.74
N PHE A 111 7.81 2.43 -26.44
CA PHE A 111 6.85 2.03 -25.42
C PHE A 111 5.52 2.78 -25.58
N PHE A 112 5.53 4.09 -25.87
CA PHE A 112 4.31 4.83 -26.22
C PHE A 112 3.57 4.19 -27.41
N GLU A 113 4.29 3.68 -28.40
CA GLU A 113 3.67 2.98 -29.52
C GLU A 113 3.01 1.67 -29.11
N ILE A 114 3.62 0.90 -28.21
CA ILE A 114 3.05 -0.36 -27.69
C ILE A 114 1.72 -0.08 -27.01
N ILE A 115 1.71 0.82 -26.02
CA ILE A 115 0.49 1.11 -25.24
C ILE A 115 -0.60 1.75 -26.12
N GLN A 116 -0.23 2.50 -27.15
CA GLN A 116 -1.17 3.04 -28.15
C GLN A 116 -1.75 1.96 -29.06
N LYS A 117 -0.91 1.09 -29.64
CA LYS A 117 -1.35 0.00 -30.53
C LYS A 117 -2.21 -1.00 -29.76
N PHE A 118 -1.83 -1.29 -28.51
CA PHE A 118 -2.65 -2.10 -27.61
C PHE A 118 -4.04 -1.50 -27.41
N TYR A 119 -4.09 -0.24 -26.97
CA TYR A 119 -5.34 0.43 -26.60
C TYR A 119 -6.28 0.62 -27.80
N ASN A 120 -5.75 0.93 -28.97
CA ASN A 120 -6.57 1.23 -30.15
C ASN A 120 -6.96 0.00 -30.96
N LYS A 121 -6.13 -1.04 -30.95
CA LYS A 121 -6.28 -2.19 -31.86
C LYS A 121 -6.33 -3.51 -31.10
N ALA A 122 -5.21 -3.90 -30.44
CA ALA A 122 -5.04 -5.26 -29.92
C ALA A 122 -6.19 -5.70 -28.99
N ARG A 123 -6.65 -4.82 -28.09
CA ARG A 123 -7.76 -5.14 -27.17
C ARG A 123 -9.07 -5.51 -27.85
N TYR A 124 -9.28 -5.02 -29.07
CA TYR A 124 -10.52 -5.24 -29.83
C TYR A 124 -10.41 -6.40 -30.82
N GLU A 125 -9.20 -6.85 -31.16
CA GLU A 125 -8.99 -7.95 -32.10
C GLU A 125 -9.74 -9.21 -31.70
N ARG A 126 -9.82 -9.51 -30.39
CA ARG A 126 -10.58 -10.65 -29.86
C ARG A 126 -12.09 -10.60 -30.11
N PHE A 127 -12.66 -9.42 -30.36
CA PHE A 127 -14.08 -9.28 -30.72
C PHE A 127 -14.34 -9.45 -32.21
N ASN A 128 -13.28 -9.48 -33.04
CA ASN A 128 -13.39 -9.68 -34.47
C ASN A 128 -13.31 -11.17 -34.80
N VAL A 129 -14.25 -11.69 -35.60
CA VAL A 129 -14.30 -13.12 -35.99
C VAL A 129 -13.01 -13.61 -36.65
N GLY A 130 -12.29 -12.74 -37.38
CA GLY A 130 -11.00 -13.04 -38.00
C GLY A 130 -9.82 -12.31 -37.35
N GLY A 131 -9.97 -11.81 -36.12
CA GLY A 131 -8.93 -11.06 -35.44
C GLY A 131 -7.80 -11.94 -34.87
N SER A 132 -6.70 -11.30 -34.49
CA SER A 132 -5.56 -11.95 -33.87
C SER A 132 -5.78 -12.20 -32.37
N LEU A 133 -5.40 -13.39 -31.89
CA LEU A 133 -5.51 -13.75 -30.47
C LEU A 133 -4.41 -13.09 -29.61
N ASN A 134 -3.21 -12.90 -30.18
CA ASN A 134 -1.96 -12.62 -29.45
C ASN A 134 -1.31 -11.30 -29.88
N GLU A 135 -2.08 -10.33 -30.38
CA GLU A 135 -1.54 -9.08 -30.91
C GLU A 135 -0.72 -8.32 -29.86
N GLU A 136 -1.15 -8.29 -28.58
CA GLU A 136 -0.37 -7.70 -27.50
C GLU A 136 0.96 -8.41 -27.22
N ILE A 137 0.98 -9.73 -27.34
CA ILE A 137 2.20 -10.54 -27.15
C ILE A 137 3.18 -10.27 -28.28
N ASN A 138 2.69 -10.18 -29.52
CA ASN A 138 3.50 -9.81 -30.67
C ASN A 138 4.14 -8.42 -30.51
N LEU A 139 3.39 -7.44 -30.00
CA LEU A 139 3.91 -6.09 -29.73
C LEU A 139 5.02 -6.12 -28.67
N LEU A 140 4.80 -6.84 -27.57
CA LEU A 140 5.78 -6.99 -26.49
C LEU A 140 7.01 -7.78 -26.93
N ARG A 141 6.84 -8.84 -27.73
CA ARG A 141 7.93 -9.67 -28.26
C ARG A 141 8.81 -8.86 -29.19
N GLN A 142 8.24 -8.11 -30.14
CA GLN A 142 9.02 -7.23 -31.04
C GLN A 142 9.84 -6.21 -30.24
N PHE A 143 9.26 -5.63 -29.19
CA PHE A 143 9.98 -4.73 -28.30
C PHE A 143 11.10 -5.44 -27.53
N ALA A 144 10.83 -6.63 -26.99
CA ALA A 144 11.80 -7.43 -26.29
C ALA A 144 12.97 -7.87 -27.20
N GLU A 145 12.70 -8.22 -28.45
CA GLU A 145 13.71 -8.53 -29.46
C GLU A 145 14.59 -7.32 -29.77
N LYS A 146 13.98 -6.16 -30.06
CA LYS A 146 14.69 -4.91 -30.37
C LYS A 146 15.68 -4.51 -29.27
N TYR A 147 15.33 -4.77 -28.01
CA TYR A 147 16.13 -4.39 -26.84
C TYR A 147 16.84 -5.56 -26.15
N GLU A 148 16.92 -6.72 -26.80
CA GLU A 148 17.62 -7.92 -26.31
C GLU A 148 17.17 -8.34 -24.90
N LEU A 149 15.86 -8.33 -24.64
CA LEU A 149 15.24 -8.66 -23.36
C LEU A 149 14.74 -10.12 -23.28
N ILE A 150 14.72 -10.84 -24.40
CA ILE A 150 14.31 -12.24 -24.45
C ILE A 150 15.32 -13.12 -23.74
N ASP A 151 14.82 -13.98 -22.85
CA ASP A 151 15.57 -15.08 -22.27
C ASP A 151 15.63 -16.25 -23.25
N LYS A 152 16.73 -16.36 -23.99
CA LYS A 152 16.88 -17.40 -25.02
C LYS A 152 16.93 -18.82 -24.46
N GLU A 153 17.18 -19.00 -23.17
CA GLU A 153 17.24 -20.32 -22.55
C GLU A 153 15.85 -20.82 -22.14
N ASN A 154 14.99 -19.91 -21.66
CA ASN A 154 13.66 -20.26 -21.15
C ASN A 154 12.50 -19.88 -22.07
N ASP A 155 12.69 -18.97 -23.02
CA ASP A 155 11.67 -18.58 -24.00
C ASP A 155 11.73 -19.52 -25.21
N ASN A 156 10.78 -20.46 -25.26
CA ASN A 156 10.64 -21.41 -26.36
C ASN A 156 10.12 -20.77 -27.67
N ASN A 157 10.06 -19.44 -27.73
CA ASN A 157 9.63 -18.67 -28.90
C ASN A 157 8.22 -19.04 -29.38
N GLN A 158 7.32 -19.27 -28.42
CA GLN A 158 5.91 -19.54 -28.67
C GLN A 158 5.16 -18.22 -28.95
N ASP A 159 4.23 -18.25 -29.90
CA ASP A 159 3.52 -17.06 -30.39
C ASP A 159 2.51 -16.49 -29.36
N ASP A 160 2.14 -17.25 -28.34
CA ASP A 160 1.11 -16.92 -27.34
C ASP A 160 1.68 -16.62 -25.94
N TYR A 161 3.00 -16.64 -25.80
CA TYR A 161 3.68 -16.64 -24.52
C TYR A 161 5.02 -15.91 -24.60
N LEU A 162 5.37 -15.06 -23.64
CA LEU A 162 6.67 -14.36 -23.56
C LEU A 162 7.15 -14.33 -22.11
N VAL A 163 8.33 -14.87 -21.82
CA VAL A 163 8.86 -14.94 -20.44
C VAL A 163 9.10 -13.52 -19.89
N ALA A 164 8.49 -13.20 -18.75
CA ALA A 164 8.61 -11.91 -18.07
C ALA A 164 9.79 -11.93 -17.10
N THR A 165 11.02 -11.94 -17.62
CA THR A 165 12.22 -11.93 -16.76
C THR A 165 12.32 -10.65 -15.94
N LEU A 166 13.08 -10.70 -14.84
CA LEU A 166 13.40 -9.50 -14.05
C LEU A 166 14.04 -8.40 -14.92
N LYS A 167 14.87 -8.77 -15.91
CA LYS A 167 15.49 -7.82 -16.86
C LYS A 167 14.42 -7.08 -17.67
N MET A 168 13.43 -7.81 -18.20
CA MET A 168 12.33 -7.23 -18.96
C MET A 168 11.46 -6.34 -18.07
N LYS A 169 11.05 -6.85 -16.91
CA LYS A 169 10.25 -6.13 -15.90
C LYS A 169 10.93 -4.84 -15.44
N GLU A 170 12.21 -4.87 -15.12
CA GLU A 170 13.01 -3.70 -14.77
C GLU A 170 13.12 -2.69 -15.91
N THR A 171 13.27 -3.17 -17.15
CA THR A 171 13.34 -2.28 -18.31
C THR A 171 12.04 -1.52 -18.49
N ILE A 172 10.88 -2.21 -18.39
CA ILE A 172 9.57 -1.57 -18.44
C ILE A 172 9.40 -0.62 -17.25
N GLY A 173 9.74 -1.05 -16.03
CA GLY A 173 9.63 -0.24 -14.82
C GLY A 173 10.41 1.07 -14.88
N ARG A 174 11.61 1.07 -15.47
CA ARG A 174 12.40 2.30 -15.71
C ARG A 174 11.75 3.21 -16.75
N ILE A 175 11.27 2.64 -17.86
CA ILE A 175 10.62 3.44 -18.92
C ILE A 175 9.39 4.14 -18.36
N VAL A 176 8.50 3.40 -17.71
CA VAL A 176 7.27 3.94 -17.13
C VAL A 176 7.61 4.97 -16.04
N GLY A 177 8.56 4.67 -15.16
CA GLY A 177 8.97 5.63 -14.12
C GLY A 177 9.56 6.92 -14.66
N VAL A 178 10.40 6.87 -15.69
CA VAL A 178 10.92 8.06 -16.37
C VAL A 178 9.79 8.86 -17.02
N ILE A 179 8.84 8.20 -17.69
CA ILE A 179 7.69 8.87 -18.31
C ILE A 179 6.83 9.56 -17.24
N SER A 180 6.47 8.84 -16.18
CA SER A 180 5.64 9.35 -15.09
C SER A 180 6.28 10.55 -14.41
N LYS A 181 7.58 10.46 -14.10
CA LYS A 181 8.32 11.53 -13.43
C LYS A 181 8.40 12.80 -14.29
N LYS A 182 8.76 12.67 -15.58
CA LYS A 182 8.80 13.81 -16.50
C LYS A 182 7.46 14.52 -16.60
N TYR A 183 6.36 13.78 -16.71
CA TYR A 183 5.04 14.40 -16.76
C TYR A 183 4.61 14.98 -15.42
N TYR A 184 4.90 14.33 -14.28
CA TYR A 184 4.60 14.89 -12.96
C TYR A 184 5.35 16.20 -12.68
N GLU A 185 6.63 16.29 -13.07
CA GLU A 185 7.42 17.53 -12.98
C GLU A 185 6.75 18.67 -13.77
N LEU A 186 6.27 18.38 -14.98
CA LEU A 186 5.52 19.37 -15.77
C LEU A 186 4.17 19.76 -15.16
N ILE A 187 3.49 18.84 -14.49
CA ILE A 187 2.25 19.12 -13.75
C ILE A 187 2.56 20.06 -12.59
N TYR A 188 3.59 19.76 -11.80
CA TYR A 188 4.06 20.61 -10.71
C TYR A 188 4.41 22.01 -11.20
N GLU A 189 5.20 22.13 -12.27
CA GLU A 189 5.58 23.42 -12.86
C GLU A 189 4.37 24.19 -13.39
N GLY A 190 3.49 23.52 -14.15
CA GLY A 190 2.30 24.13 -14.75
C GLY A 190 1.31 24.64 -13.70
N SER A 191 1.07 23.87 -12.65
CA SER A 191 0.25 24.27 -11.51
C SER A 191 0.91 25.41 -10.73
N SER A 192 2.22 25.34 -10.46
CA SER A 192 2.95 26.37 -9.71
C SER A 192 2.92 27.73 -10.42
N LYS A 193 3.10 27.77 -11.75
CA LYS A 193 3.01 29.02 -12.54
C LYS A 193 1.64 29.68 -12.44
N LYS A 194 0.59 28.91 -12.18
CA LYS A 194 -0.79 29.37 -12.04
C LYS A 194 -1.23 29.55 -10.58
N PHE A 195 -0.33 29.35 -9.61
CA PHE A 195 -0.65 29.34 -8.17
C PHE A 195 -1.74 28.33 -7.81
N LEU A 196 -1.71 27.15 -8.44
CA LEU A 196 -2.62 26.03 -8.20
C LEU A 196 -1.91 24.90 -7.45
N PHE A 197 -2.70 23.98 -6.90
CA PHE A 197 -2.29 22.84 -6.08
C PHE A 197 -2.58 21.49 -6.75
N SER A 198 -2.75 21.46 -8.07
CA SER A 198 -3.09 20.24 -8.82
C SER A 198 -2.04 19.13 -8.78
N TYR A 199 -0.87 19.40 -8.19
CA TYR A 199 0.22 18.45 -7.96
C TYR A 199 0.15 17.75 -6.60
N GLU A 200 -0.77 18.14 -5.72
CA GLU A 200 -0.94 17.54 -4.40
C GLU A 200 -1.37 16.08 -4.50
N LEU A 201 -0.81 15.25 -3.62
CA LEU A 201 -1.05 13.82 -3.55
C LEU A 201 -1.45 13.45 -2.13
N ARG A 202 -2.33 12.46 -2.00
CA ARG A 202 -2.71 11.90 -0.69
C ARG A 202 -1.52 11.14 -0.10
N SER A 203 -1.32 11.26 1.21
CA SER A 203 -0.30 10.47 1.93
C SER A 203 -0.59 8.98 1.80
N ASP A 204 0.46 8.19 1.68
CA ASP A 204 0.49 6.73 1.53
C ASP A 204 -0.32 6.20 0.34
N SER A 205 -0.69 7.07 -0.60
CA SER A 205 -1.42 6.67 -1.78
C SER A 205 -0.50 6.02 -2.81
N LYS A 206 -1.09 5.18 -3.68
CA LYS A 206 -0.40 4.65 -4.86
C LYS A 206 0.20 5.76 -5.71
N ALA A 207 -0.51 6.88 -5.87
CA ALA A 207 -0.02 8.01 -6.65
C ALA A 207 1.22 8.66 -6.02
N GLN A 208 1.26 8.81 -4.69
CA GLN A 208 2.45 9.29 -4.00
C GLN A 208 3.67 8.39 -4.29
N LYS A 209 3.49 7.06 -4.20
CA LYS A 209 4.56 6.10 -4.50
C LYS A 209 5.09 6.23 -5.93
N ILE A 210 4.22 6.50 -6.90
CA ILE A 210 4.62 6.62 -8.32
C ILE A 210 5.37 7.93 -8.60
N PHE A 211 4.91 9.04 -8.04
CA PHE A 211 5.40 10.37 -8.43
C PHE A 211 6.49 10.93 -7.52
N LEU A 212 6.45 10.60 -6.22
CA LEU A 212 7.40 11.09 -5.22
C LEU A 212 8.38 10.01 -4.75
N GLY A 213 8.20 8.75 -5.15
CA GLY A 213 9.08 7.65 -4.76
C GLY A 213 10.48 7.78 -5.37
N GLU A 214 11.51 7.69 -4.53
CA GLU A 214 12.91 7.75 -4.94
C GLU A 214 13.51 6.35 -5.10
N TYR A 215 13.26 5.73 -6.24
CA TYR A 215 13.77 4.39 -6.54
C TYR A 215 15.03 4.43 -7.40
N SER A 216 15.87 3.41 -7.26
CA SER A 216 17.07 3.26 -8.10
C SER A 216 16.72 3.33 -9.59
N HIS A 217 17.40 4.22 -10.31
CA HIS A 217 17.16 4.53 -11.73
C HIS A 217 15.72 4.94 -12.08
N ASN A 218 14.95 5.47 -11.12
CA ASN A 218 13.51 5.75 -11.23
C ASN A 218 12.69 4.51 -11.69
N SER A 219 13.11 3.30 -11.34
CA SER A 219 12.42 2.07 -11.75
C SER A 219 11.19 1.82 -10.89
N LEU A 220 9.99 1.86 -11.48
CA LEU A 220 8.77 1.48 -10.77
C LEU A 220 8.68 -0.03 -10.49
N MET A 221 9.50 -0.85 -11.14
CA MET A 221 9.65 -2.26 -10.76
C MET A 221 10.42 -2.39 -9.44
N ARG A 222 11.38 -1.49 -9.16
CA ARG A 222 12.06 -1.45 -7.85
C ARG A 222 11.11 -1.07 -6.73
N ALA A 223 10.18 -0.14 -6.97
CA ALA A 223 9.12 0.16 -6.01
C ALA A 223 8.37 -1.11 -5.56
N GLN A 224 7.96 -1.96 -6.51
CA GLN A 224 7.25 -3.21 -6.20
C GLN A 224 8.12 -4.21 -5.42
N LEU A 225 9.42 -4.29 -5.75
CA LEU A 225 10.37 -5.14 -5.04
C LEU A 225 10.63 -4.64 -3.61
N ASP A 226 10.74 -3.34 -3.42
CA ASP A 226 10.98 -2.72 -2.12
C ASP A 226 9.78 -2.96 -1.18
N GLU A 227 8.55 -2.90 -1.70
CA GLU A 227 7.34 -3.27 -0.93
C GLU A 227 7.35 -4.74 -0.51
N ALA A 228 7.72 -5.64 -1.42
CA ALA A 228 7.83 -7.06 -1.12
C ALA A 228 8.94 -7.35 -0.09
N ILE A 229 10.05 -6.61 -0.14
CA ILE A 229 11.13 -6.69 0.85
C ILE A 229 10.63 -6.17 2.20
N ALA A 230 9.94 -5.03 2.24
CA ALA A 230 9.41 -4.47 3.48
C ALA A 230 8.45 -5.44 4.18
N LEU A 231 7.56 -6.11 3.43
CA LEU A 231 6.68 -7.13 3.99
C LEU A 231 7.46 -8.35 4.51
N LYS A 232 8.49 -8.82 3.79
CA LYS A 232 9.35 -9.91 4.27
C LYS A 232 10.06 -9.56 5.57
N GLU A 233 10.64 -8.36 5.66
CA GLU A 233 11.32 -7.89 6.87
C GLU A 233 10.34 -7.79 8.04
N LEU A 234 9.10 -7.32 7.81
CA LEU A 234 8.06 -7.28 8.83
C LEU A 234 7.67 -8.68 9.32
N LEU A 235 7.53 -9.66 8.42
CA LEU A 235 7.24 -11.06 8.79
C LEU A 235 8.39 -11.68 9.60
N ILE A 236 9.64 -11.39 9.23
CA ILE A 236 10.83 -11.82 9.98
C ILE A 236 10.82 -11.18 11.37
N TYR A 237 10.54 -9.87 11.46
CA TYR A 237 10.41 -9.16 12.72
C TYR A 237 9.36 -9.82 13.62
N PHE A 238 8.13 -10.03 13.13
CA PHE A 238 7.08 -10.72 13.90
C PHE A 238 7.52 -12.10 14.39
N ARG A 239 8.26 -12.85 13.58
CA ARG A 239 8.71 -14.19 13.95
C ARG A 239 9.82 -14.19 15.01
N LYS A 240 10.62 -13.13 15.09
CA LYS A 240 11.88 -13.07 15.85
C LYS A 240 11.89 -12.05 16.98
N THR A 241 10.96 -11.10 16.98
CA THR A 241 10.90 -10.05 17.98
C THR A 241 10.70 -10.63 19.38
N LYS A 242 11.25 -9.94 20.35
CA LYS A 242 11.01 -10.15 21.79
C LYS A 242 10.42 -8.89 22.42
N ASP A 243 10.06 -7.93 21.59
CA ASP A 243 9.50 -6.67 22.04
C ASP A 243 8.14 -6.96 22.66
N LYS A 244 7.82 -6.21 23.70
CA LYS A 244 6.58 -6.34 24.45
C LYS A 244 5.77 -5.08 24.20
N THR A 245 4.64 -5.27 23.55
CA THR A 245 3.67 -4.21 23.27
C THR A 245 2.27 -4.75 23.55
N PRO A 246 1.28 -3.90 23.81
CA PRO A 246 -0.07 -4.39 24.08
C PRO A 246 -0.64 -5.17 22.89
N PHE A 247 -0.30 -4.75 21.67
CA PHE A 247 -0.68 -5.46 20.45
C PHE A 247 -0.08 -6.86 20.37
N LEU A 248 1.22 -7.02 20.66
CA LEU A 248 1.86 -8.33 20.64
C LEU A 248 1.29 -9.26 21.72
N LYS A 249 0.99 -8.75 22.92
CA LYS A 249 0.28 -9.52 23.97
C LYS A 249 -1.11 -9.98 23.50
N PHE A 250 -1.85 -9.09 22.83
CA PHE A 250 -3.13 -9.43 22.24
C PHE A 250 -2.99 -10.57 21.21
N VAL A 251 -2.02 -10.49 20.30
CA VAL A 251 -1.78 -11.52 19.27
C VAL A 251 -1.33 -12.84 19.88
N ASP A 252 -0.43 -12.82 20.87
CA ASP A 252 0.09 -14.01 21.55
C ASP A 252 -1.02 -14.81 22.27
N ASN A 253 -2.10 -14.14 22.67
CA ASN A 253 -3.27 -14.75 23.30
C ASN A 253 -4.25 -15.41 22.29
N ILE A 254 -4.00 -15.28 20.98
CA ILE A 254 -4.83 -15.91 19.95
C ILE A 254 -4.18 -17.23 19.53
N ASP A 255 -4.83 -18.35 19.86
CA ASP A 255 -4.37 -19.66 19.38
C ASP A 255 -4.30 -19.70 17.84
N PRO A 256 -3.19 -20.13 17.23
CA PRO A 256 -3.09 -20.25 15.78
C PRO A 256 -4.03 -21.32 15.21
N LEU A 257 -4.24 -21.27 13.90
CA LEU A 257 -4.80 -22.39 13.16
C LEU A 257 -3.70 -23.42 12.88
N ASP A 258 -4.07 -24.69 12.79
CA ASP A 258 -3.15 -25.81 12.54
C ASP A 258 -2.89 -25.95 11.04
N PHE A 259 -2.25 -24.94 10.45
CA PHE A 259 -1.89 -24.91 9.03
C PHE A 259 -0.87 -25.99 8.69
N ASP A 260 -0.98 -26.59 7.49
CA ASP A 260 0.05 -27.50 6.98
C ASP A 260 1.37 -26.75 6.73
N PRO A 261 2.47 -27.07 7.44
CA PRO A 261 3.75 -26.42 7.24
C PRO A 261 4.30 -26.53 5.82
N ALA A 262 3.92 -27.57 5.06
CA ALA A 262 4.36 -27.77 3.69
C ALA A 262 3.79 -26.71 2.73
N MET A 263 2.66 -26.09 3.07
CA MET A 263 1.97 -25.11 2.23
C MET A 263 2.42 -23.66 2.49
N LEU A 264 3.17 -23.42 3.57
CA LEU A 264 3.54 -22.06 3.99
C LEU A 264 4.32 -21.28 2.92
N GLU A 265 5.22 -21.95 2.21
CA GLU A 265 6.03 -21.29 1.15
C GLU A 265 5.14 -20.83 -0.01
N ASP A 266 4.19 -21.66 -0.44
CA ASP A 266 3.24 -21.36 -1.52
C ASP A 266 2.32 -20.18 -1.16
N TYR A 267 1.84 -20.15 0.09
CA TYR A 267 1.01 -19.05 0.59
C TYR A 267 1.80 -17.74 0.62
N LEU A 268 3.00 -17.77 1.17
CA LEU A 268 3.85 -16.61 1.30
C LEU A 268 4.30 -16.07 -0.07
N GLU A 269 4.57 -16.92 -1.06
CA GLU A 269 4.93 -16.48 -2.41
C GLU A 269 3.89 -15.51 -2.99
N THR A 270 2.61 -15.80 -2.77
CA THR A 270 1.49 -15.01 -3.29
C THR A 270 1.21 -13.78 -2.42
N ILE A 271 1.24 -13.93 -1.09
CA ILE A 271 1.02 -12.83 -0.13
C ILE A 271 2.08 -11.74 -0.27
N ILE A 272 3.34 -12.12 -0.45
CA ILE A 272 4.46 -11.19 -0.68
C ILE A 272 4.26 -10.38 -1.97
N ARG A 273 3.46 -10.89 -2.90
CA ARG A 273 3.09 -10.20 -4.13
C ARG A 273 1.79 -9.39 -4.00
N GLY A 274 1.23 -9.27 -2.80
CA GLY A 274 0.02 -8.48 -2.53
C GLY A 274 -1.29 -9.21 -2.79
N GLU A 275 -1.26 -10.55 -2.93
CA GLU A 275 -2.44 -11.36 -3.20
C GLU A 275 -2.66 -12.42 -2.13
N VAL A 276 -3.92 -12.65 -1.73
CA VAL A 276 -4.27 -13.77 -0.86
C VAL A 276 -4.67 -14.95 -1.75
N PRO A 277 -3.96 -16.08 -1.71
CA PRO A 277 -4.27 -17.22 -2.57
C PRO A 277 -5.57 -17.91 -2.14
N GLN A 278 -6.39 -18.34 -3.10
CA GLN A 278 -7.65 -19.03 -2.81
C GLN A 278 -7.45 -20.29 -1.97
N SER A 279 -6.35 -21.02 -2.19
CA SER A 279 -6.01 -22.22 -1.39
C SER A 279 -5.86 -21.92 0.10
N LEU A 280 -5.35 -20.74 0.47
CA LEU A 280 -5.27 -20.33 1.88
C LEU A 280 -6.66 -20.05 2.45
N ILE A 281 -7.55 -19.43 1.67
CA ILE A 281 -8.94 -19.20 2.08
C ILE A 281 -9.65 -20.54 2.30
N ASP A 282 -9.49 -21.48 1.36
CA ASP A 282 -10.11 -22.80 1.43
C ASP A 282 -9.61 -23.60 2.65
N GLU A 283 -8.31 -23.53 2.99
CA GLU A 283 -7.77 -24.17 4.20
C GLU A 283 -8.29 -23.51 5.48
N VAL A 284 -8.36 -22.17 5.54
CA VAL A 284 -8.94 -21.47 6.70
C VAL A 284 -10.39 -21.89 6.92
N ASP A 285 -11.20 -21.93 5.86
CA ASP A 285 -12.60 -22.37 5.93
C ASP A 285 -12.72 -23.82 6.42
N TYR A 286 -11.86 -24.71 5.93
CA TYR A 286 -11.79 -26.09 6.40
C TYR A 286 -11.44 -26.18 7.89
N LEU A 287 -10.38 -25.49 8.33
CA LEU A 287 -9.92 -25.51 9.72
C LEU A 287 -10.92 -24.87 10.69
N TYR A 288 -11.67 -23.86 10.25
CA TYR A 288 -12.80 -23.31 11.01
C TYR A 288 -13.94 -24.31 11.17
N GLY A 289 -14.25 -25.09 10.12
CA GLY A 289 -15.23 -26.18 10.19
C GLY A 289 -14.91 -27.21 11.28
N GLU A 290 -13.64 -27.55 11.46
CA GLU A 290 -13.19 -28.55 12.44
C GLU A 290 -13.14 -28.03 13.89
N LYS A 291 -12.80 -26.75 14.11
CA LYS A 291 -12.52 -26.19 15.46
C LYS A 291 -13.79 -25.95 16.29
N GLY A 292 -14.93 -25.67 15.65
CA GLY A 292 -16.15 -25.22 16.34
C GLY A 292 -16.01 -23.81 16.94
N ASN A 293 -17.11 -23.21 17.40
CA ASN A 293 -17.17 -21.83 17.93
C ASN A 293 -16.47 -20.76 17.06
N ILE A 294 -16.76 -20.79 15.75
CA ILE A 294 -16.11 -19.97 14.72
C ILE A 294 -16.35 -18.47 14.94
N ARG A 295 -17.53 -18.09 15.45
CA ARG A 295 -17.93 -16.69 15.56
C ARG A 295 -17.05 -15.88 16.51
N GLU A 296 -16.81 -16.39 17.72
CA GLU A 296 -15.96 -15.71 18.70
C GLU A 296 -14.53 -15.55 18.18
N ARG A 297 -14.02 -16.55 17.45
CA ARG A 297 -12.71 -16.46 16.81
C ARG A 297 -12.68 -15.40 15.71
N ILE A 298 -13.68 -15.34 14.84
CA ILE A 298 -13.76 -14.33 13.78
C ILE A 298 -13.80 -12.93 14.40
N ASP A 299 -14.65 -12.73 15.41
CA ASP A 299 -14.77 -11.44 16.11
C ASP A 299 -13.42 -11.04 16.74
N LEU A 300 -12.65 -12.00 17.27
CA LEU A 300 -11.33 -11.77 17.84
C LEU A 300 -10.28 -11.44 16.77
N VAL A 301 -10.21 -12.21 15.68
CA VAL A 301 -9.25 -11.98 14.59
C VAL A 301 -9.56 -10.69 13.83
N ASP A 302 -10.82 -10.28 13.73
CA ASP A 302 -11.22 -8.99 13.13
C ASP A 302 -10.65 -7.78 13.89
N LEU A 303 -10.32 -7.93 15.18
CA LEU A 303 -9.64 -6.89 15.93
C LEU A 303 -8.17 -6.74 15.52
N PHE A 304 -7.54 -7.72 14.88
CA PHE A 304 -6.12 -7.68 14.51
C PHE A 304 -5.78 -6.47 13.64
N ALA A 305 -4.88 -5.61 14.15
CA ALA A 305 -4.44 -4.37 13.50
C ALA A 305 -5.60 -3.43 13.08
N LYS A 306 -6.76 -3.53 13.75
CA LYS A 306 -7.94 -2.70 13.45
C LYS A 306 -7.73 -1.26 13.93
N GLU A 307 -8.09 -0.30 13.09
CA GLU A 307 -8.05 1.12 13.42
C GLU A 307 -8.93 1.41 14.65
N ASN A 308 -8.49 2.36 15.49
CA ASN A 308 -9.19 2.80 16.70
C ASN A 308 -9.40 1.72 17.78
N VAL A 309 -8.59 0.65 17.78
CA VAL A 309 -8.55 -0.33 18.88
C VAL A 309 -7.40 0.00 19.84
N LEU A 310 -7.72 0.16 21.13
CA LEU A 310 -6.74 0.39 22.19
C LEU A 310 -6.37 -0.93 22.87
N TYR A 311 -5.37 -1.64 22.33
CA TYR A 311 -4.92 -2.93 22.89
C TYR A 311 -4.35 -2.83 24.31
N GLY A 312 -3.92 -1.64 24.74
CA GLY A 312 -3.45 -1.38 26.11
C GLY A 312 -4.58 -1.35 27.13
N TYR A 313 -5.79 -0.92 26.76
CA TYR A 313 -6.88 -0.68 27.69
C TYR A 313 -7.24 -1.91 28.55
N PRO A 314 -7.37 -3.14 28.01
CA PRO A 314 -7.62 -4.32 28.83
C PRO A 314 -6.55 -4.59 29.89
N LEU A 315 -5.28 -4.29 29.62
CA LEU A 315 -4.17 -4.45 30.57
C LEU A 315 -4.27 -3.42 31.71
N VAL A 316 -4.66 -2.18 31.37
CA VAL A 316 -4.91 -1.13 32.35
C VAL A 316 -6.09 -1.49 33.24
N GLU A 317 -7.19 -1.95 32.65
CA GLU A 317 -8.38 -2.38 33.38
C GLU A 317 -8.08 -3.57 34.31
N GLU A 318 -7.27 -4.53 33.86
CA GLU A 318 -6.82 -5.66 34.68
C GLU A 318 -6.02 -5.20 35.91
N GLY A 319 -5.02 -4.33 35.72
CA GLY A 319 -4.22 -3.79 36.82
C GLY A 319 -5.07 -2.99 37.82
N ILE A 320 -6.02 -2.17 37.34
CA ILE A 320 -6.97 -1.46 38.21
C ILE A 320 -7.83 -2.45 39.00
N ASN A 321 -8.33 -3.50 38.34
CA ASN A 321 -9.15 -4.52 38.99
C ASN A 321 -8.37 -5.28 40.08
N VAL A 322 -7.06 -5.52 39.89
CA VAL A 322 -6.18 -6.05 40.95
C VAL A 322 -6.15 -5.08 42.14
N ILE A 323 -5.86 -3.80 41.91
CA ILE A 323 -5.80 -2.78 42.96
C ILE A 323 -7.13 -2.69 43.72
N CYS A 324 -8.25 -2.66 42.99
CA CYS A 324 -9.60 -2.59 43.57
C CYS A 324 -9.91 -3.79 44.46
N ARG A 325 -9.54 -5.01 44.03
CA ARG A 325 -9.71 -6.23 44.82
C ARG A 325 -8.94 -6.17 46.13
N ILE A 326 -7.69 -5.69 46.12
CA ILE A 326 -6.87 -5.55 47.35
C ILE A 326 -7.54 -4.57 48.32
N ILE A 327 -8.02 -3.42 47.82
CA ILE A 327 -8.69 -2.40 48.64
C ILE A 327 -9.97 -2.97 49.28
N HIS A 328 -10.79 -3.67 48.49
CA HIS A 328 -12.06 -4.22 48.92
C HIS A 328 -11.90 -5.39 49.90
N ASP A 329 -11.11 -6.40 49.53
CA ASP A 329 -10.94 -7.63 50.30
C ASP A 329 -9.99 -7.44 51.50
N LYS A 330 -9.28 -6.31 51.56
CA LYS A 330 -8.26 -6.00 52.57
C LYS A 330 -7.29 -7.17 52.80
N SER A 331 -6.89 -7.83 51.73
CA SER A 331 -6.00 -8.99 51.78
C SER A 331 -5.22 -9.16 50.47
N LEU A 332 -4.15 -9.94 50.53
CA LEU A 332 -3.36 -10.36 49.37
C LEU A 332 -3.50 -11.87 49.21
N LYS A 333 -3.71 -12.32 47.97
CA LYS A 333 -3.86 -13.72 47.57
C LYS A 333 -2.58 -14.29 46.97
N GLY A 334 -1.58 -13.45 46.70
CA GLY A 334 -0.20 -13.84 46.39
C GLY A 334 0.25 -13.45 44.98
N GLU A 335 -0.67 -13.47 44.02
CA GLU A 335 -0.44 -13.29 42.58
C GLU A 335 -0.50 -11.81 42.13
N GLU A 336 -0.91 -10.88 43.00
CA GLU A 336 -1.21 -9.51 42.59
C GLU A 336 -0.01 -8.75 42.01
N ILE A 337 1.18 -8.95 42.60
CA ILE A 337 2.41 -8.32 42.10
C ILE A 337 2.79 -8.90 40.73
N GLU A 338 2.56 -10.20 40.51
CA GLU A 338 2.88 -10.85 39.24
C GLU A 338 2.00 -10.30 38.12
N ILE A 339 0.68 -10.18 38.38
CA ILE A 339 -0.27 -9.59 37.42
C ILE A 339 0.09 -8.14 37.13
N LEU A 340 0.35 -7.32 38.17
CA LEU A 340 0.71 -5.90 37.96
C LEU A 340 2.01 -5.74 37.18
N ASN A 341 3.02 -6.57 37.46
CA ASN A 341 4.27 -6.55 36.71
C ASN A 341 4.06 -6.97 35.25
N ASP A 342 3.21 -7.98 35.00
CA ASP A 342 2.85 -8.42 33.65
C ASP A 342 2.01 -7.37 32.89
N CYS A 343 1.19 -6.55 33.57
CA CYS A 343 0.58 -5.37 32.94
C CYS A 343 1.65 -4.34 32.57
N VAL A 344 2.52 -3.97 33.52
CA VAL A 344 3.59 -2.97 33.34
C VAL A 344 4.53 -3.32 32.19
N GLU A 345 4.84 -4.60 32.03
CA GLU A 345 5.80 -5.05 31.02
C GLU A 345 5.33 -4.83 29.57
N TYR A 346 4.01 -4.71 29.37
CA TYR A 346 3.41 -4.58 28.05
C TYR A 346 2.73 -3.24 27.79
N ILE A 347 2.56 -2.39 28.81
CA ILE A 347 1.94 -1.06 28.62
C ILE A 347 3.01 -0.08 28.13
N ASP A 348 2.76 0.54 26.97
CA ASP A 348 3.70 1.50 26.37
C ASP A 348 3.63 2.90 27.01
N GLU A 349 2.58 3.18 27.78
CA GLU A 349 2.31 4.50 28.35
C GLU A 349 3.03 4.70 29.70
N GLU A 350 4.07 5.55 29.68
CA GLU A 350 4.97 5.78 30.82
C GLU A 350 4.24 6.22 32.10
N THR A 351 3.23 7.09 31.97
CA THR A 351 2.40 7.57 33.09
C THR A 351 1.65 6.44 33.79
N ILE A 352 1.04 5.52 33.05
CA ILE A 352 0.34 4.36 33.64
C ILE A 352 1.36 3.39 34.26
N VAL A 353 2.49 3.17 33.59
CA VAL A 353 3.56 2.31 34.09
C VAL A 353 4.08 2.80 35.44
N GLU A 354 4.32 4.10 35.60
CA GLU A 354 4.74 4.69 36.88
C GLU A 354 3.71 4.44 37.99
N VAL A 355 2.42 4.61 37.68
CA VAL A 355 1.32 4.42 38.64
C VAL A 355 1.23 2.96 39.10
N PHE A 356 1.35 1.99 38.19
CA PHE A 356 1.38 0.57 38.56
C PHE A 356 2.65 0.18 39.32
N ASN A 357 3.82 0.72 38.96
CA ASN A 357 5.04 0.53 39.74
C ASN A 357 4.90 1.09 41.17
N GLU A 358 4.22 2.24 41.34
CA GLU A 358 3.90 2.77 42.67
C GLU A 358 2.98 1.81 43.46
N ALA A 359 1.98 1.21 42.79
CA ALA A 359 1.11 0.23 43.42
C ALA A 359 1.89 -1.00 43.91
N VAL A 360 2.77 -1.55 43.05
CA VAL A 360 3.67 -2.68 43.39
C VAL A 360 4.54 -2.33 44.59
N ASN A 361 5.20 -1.16 44.57
CA ASN A 361 6.05 -0.69 45.68
C ASN A 361 5.28 -0.64 47.01
N ASN A 362 4.04 -0.15 47.01
CA ASN A 362 3.22 -0.10 48.23
C ASN A 362 2.86 -1.49 48.75
N ILE A 363 2.59 -2.46 47.85
CA ILE A 363 2.33 -3.85 48.24
C ILE A 363 3.59 -4.49 48.83
N GLU A 364 4.77 -4.23 48.27
CA GLU A 364 6.05 -4.74 48.79
C GLU A 364 6.38 -4.16 50.18
N LEU A 365 6.16 -2.86 50.39
CA LEU A 365 6.35 -2.24 51.71
C LEU A 365 5.49 -2.91 52.79
N PHE A 366 4.27 -3.33 52.44
CA PHE A 366 3.41 -4.09 53.34
C PHE A 366 3.95 -5.50 53.60
N ARG A 367 4.37 -6.23 52.56
CA ARG A 367 4.99 -7.56 52.70
C ARG A 367 6.25 -7.54 53.58
N ASP A 368 7.01 -6.45 53.51
CA ASP A 368 8.19 -6.19 54.33
C ASP A 368 7.87 -5.73 55.77
N ASN A 369 6.59 -5.63 56.14
CA ASN A 369 6.12 -5.08 57.42
C ASN A 369 6.56 -3.62 57.69
N LYS A 370 6.88 -2.84 56.65
CA LYS A 370 7.25 -1.42 56.76
C LYS A 370 6.01 -0.52 56.89
N ILE A 371 4.87 -0.95 56.36
CA ILE A 371 3.57 -0.31 56.54
C ILE A 371 2.54 -1.36 56.97
N ASN A 372 1.45 -0.92 57.62
CA ASN A 372 0.33 -1.79 57.96
C ASN A 372 -0.70 -1.85 56.81
N LEU A 373 -1.64 -2.79 56.92
CA LEU A 373 -2.67 -3.06 55.91
C LEU A 373 -3.53 -1.83 55.61
N ASP A 374 -3.98 -1.10 56.64
CA ASP A 374 -4.82 0.09 56.46
C ASP A 374 -4.06 1.22 55.76
N GLU A 375 -2.76 1.38 56.02
CA GLU A 375 -1.89 2.35 55.34
C GLU A 375 -1.68 1.96 53.87
N MET A 376 -1.44 0.69 53.57
CA MET A 376 -1.32 0.19 52.19
C MET A 376 -2.60 0.45 51.40
N CYS A 377 -3.77 0.07 51.94
CA CYS A 377 -5.06 0.30 51.29
C CYS A 377 -5.31 1.79 51.01
N LYS A 378 -4.95 2.69 51.94
CA LYS A 378 -5.09 4.14 51.73
C LYS A 378 -4.27 4.66 50.55
N ARG A 379 -3.02 4.20 50.43
CA ARG A 379 -2.14 4.60 49.32
C ARG A 379 -2.62 4.05 47.99
N LEU A 380 -3.05 2.79 47.96
CA LEU A 380 -3.69 2.19 46.80
C LEU A 380 -4.98 2.91 46.38
N CYS A 381 -5.77 3.42 47.33
CA CYS A 381 -6.93 4.27 47.00
C CYS A 381 -6.53 5.58 46.29
N LEU A 382 -5.41 6.21 46.67
CA LEU A 382 -4.92 7.42 45.99
C LEU A 382 -4.52 7.10 44.56
N ILE A 383 -3.77 6.03 44.36
CA ILE A 383 -3.36 5.50 43.05
C ILE A 383 -4.59 5.23 42.18
N LYS A 384 -5.59 4.52 42.71
CA LYS A 384 -6.85 4.25 42.01
C LYS A 384 -7.54 5.55 41.55
N ASN A 385 -7.62 6.56 42.42
CA ASN A 385 -8.25 7.82 42.06
C ASN A 385 -7.50 8.55 40.93
N CYS A 386 -6.16 8.52 40.93
CA CYS A 386 -5.37 9.06 39.83
C CYS A 386 -5.64 8.34 38.51
N MET A 387 -5.84 7.03 38.54
CA MET A 387 -6.21 6.25 37.34
C MET A 387 -7.65 6.49 36.89
N ASP A 388 -8.59 6.62 37.81
CA ASP A 388 -9.98 6.95 37.49
C ASP A 388 -10.06 8.34 36.82
N GLU A 389 -9.25 9.31 37.24
CA GLU A 389 -9.12 10.60 36.55
C GLU A 389 -8.59 10.40 35.13
N TYR A 390 -7.52 9.63 34.96
CA TYR A 390 -6.92 9.34 33.65
C TYR A 390 -7.93 8.74 32.64
N LEU A 391 -8.66 7.69 33.05
CA LEU A 391 -9.63 7.00 32.20
C LEU A 391 -10.90 7.80 31.86
N ASN A 392 -11.15 8.93 32.52
CA ASN A 392 -12.30 9.79 32.25
C ASN A 392 -11.98 10.95 31.27
N TYR A 393 -10.71 11.11 30.85
CA TYR A 393 -10.27 12.18 29.94
C TYR A 393 -10.05 11.74 28.49
N ASP A 394 -10.00 10.44 28.22
CA ASP A 394 -10.00 9.82 26.87
C ASP A 394 -11.39 9.26 26.53
#